data_AF-A0AAW6IQB1-F1
#
_entry.id   AF-A0AAW6IQB1-F1
#
_cell.length_a   1.000
_cell.length_b   1.000
_cell.length_c   1.000
_cell.angle_alpha   90.00
_cell.angle_beta   90.00
_cell.angle_gamma   90.00
#
_symmetry.space_group_name_H-M   'P 1'
#
loop_
_entity.id
_entity.type
_entity.pdbx_description
1 polymer ?
#
loop_
_entity_poly.entity_id
_entity_poly.type
_entity_poly.pdbx_seq_one_letter_code
_entity_poly.pdbx_strand_id
1 'polypeptide(L)'
;MNTYQPQLIKSLHIVKPNFHAFTARFHAKLEESNITMQYPSAAYFNEKSYILYCVLERIVRHLDNPSSVAPFLTFHLQYLKKMGVTPKEISLLCDAFYDTLNEHLGRLFTAQTQFAWQKALRYFESFANTTLFNKTNVISLEQKITQLRTSKL
;
A
#
# COMPACT_ATOMS: atom_id res chain seq x y z
N MET A 1 10.86 -1.17 12.69
CA MET A 1 10.26 -1.99 11.60
C MET A 1 11.20 -3.09 11.07
N ASN A 2 12.26 -3.49 11.81
CA ASN A 2 13.33 -4.35 11.31
C ASN A 2 12.98 -5.86 11.23
N THR A 3 11.90 -6.32 11.87
CA THR A 3 11.68 -7.77 12.07
C THR A 3 10.99 -8.51 10.91
N TYR A 4 10.37 -7.78 9.97
CA TYR A 4 9.46 -8.39 8.98
C TYR A 4 9.93 -8.31 7.53
N GLN A 5 10.97 -7.51 7.24
CA GLN A 5 11.49 -7.32 5.89
C GLN A 5 11.89 -8.64 5.19
N PRO A 6 12.56 -9.60 5.84
CA PRO A 6 12.88 -10.87 5.18
C PRO A 6 11.64 -11.63 4.71
N GLN A 7 10.53 -11.56 5.47
CA GLN A 7 9.28 -12.23 5.12
C GLN A 7 8.60 -11.57 3.92
N LEU A 8 8.62 -10.24 3.87
CA LEU A 8 8.09 -9.49 2.73
C LEU A 8 8.90 -9.82 1.47
N ILE A 9 10.23 -9.76 1.51
CA ILE A 9 11.09 -10.09 0.37
C ILE A 9 10.87 -11.53 -0.10
N LYS A 10 10.86 -12.49 0.83
CA LYS A 10 10.62 -13.90 0.51
C LYS A 10 9.28 -14.09 -0.22
N SER A 11 8.22 -13.43 0.26
CA SER A 11 6.91 -13.51 -0.38
C SER A 11 6.89 -12.88 -1.78
N LEU A 12 7.62 -11.79 -2.00
CA LEU A 12 7.78 -11.20 -3.34
C LEU A 12 8.50 -12.14 -4.31
N HIS A 13 9.53 -12.84 -3.84
CA HIS A 13 10.25 -13.81 -4.66
C HIS A 13 9.40 -15.02 -5.04
N ILE A 14 8.43 -15.40 -4.21
CA ILE A 14 7.46 -16.46 -4.52
C ILE A 14 6.51 -16.03 -5.64
N VAL A 15 6.01 -14.78 -5.61
CA VAL A 15 5.08 -14.30 -6.65
C VAL A 15 5.77 -13.87 -7.94
N LYS A 16 7.08 -13.57 -7.90
CA LYS A 16 7.87 -13.07 -9.03
C LYS A 16 7.70 -13.87 -10.34
N PRO A 17 7.77 -15.22 -10.35
CA PRO A 17 7.67 -15.99 -11.60
C PRO A 17 6.34 -15.80 -12.33
N ASN A 18 5.26 -15.54 -11.58
CA ASN A 18 3.90 -15.36 -12.10
C ASN A 18 3.39 -13.95 -11.84
N PHE A 19 4.27 -12.95 -11.77
CA PHE A 19 3.87 -11.59 -11.39
C PHE A 19 2.90 -10.94 -12.39
N HIS A 20 2.92 -11.35 -13.66
CA HIS A 20 1.89 -10.96 -14.63
C HIS A 20 0.49 -11.41 -14.22
N ALA A 21 0.34 -12.65 -13.75
CA ALA A 21 -0.93 -13.17 -13.25
C ALA A 21 -1.34 -12.43 -11.97
N PHE A 22 -0.37 -12.10 -11.11
CA PHE A 22 -0.59 -11.27 -9.93
C PHE A 22 -1.17 -9.89 -10.32
N THR A 23 -0.55 -9.19 -11.27
CA THR A 23 -1.03 -7.87 -11.70
C THR A 23 -2.40 -7.93 -12.38
N ALA A 24 -2.66 -8.96 -13.17
CA ALA A 24 -3.96 -9.16 -13.81
C ALA A 24 -5.07 -9.40 -12.76
N ARG A 25 -4.79 -10.24 -11.75
CA ARG A 25 -5.76 -10.51 -10.68
C ARG A 25 -5.97 -9.30 -9.78
N PHE A 26 -4.91 -8.55 -9.47
CA PHE A 26 -5.02 -7.29 -8.75
C PHE A 26 -5.92 -6.31 -9.51
N HIS A 27 -5.71 -6.15 -10.81
CA HIS A 27 -6.55 -5.28 -11.65
C HIS A 27 -8.02 -5.72 -11.65
N ALA A 28 -8.31 -7.02 -11.82
CA ALA A 28 -9.67 -7.55 -11.72
C ALA A 28 -10.33 -7.23 -10.36
N LYS A 29 -9.58 -7.32 -9.26
CA LYS A 29 -10.09 -6.91 -7.94
C LYS A 29 -10.39 -5.41 -7.85
N LEU A 30 -9.66 -4.57 -8.57
CA LEU A 30 -9.97 -3.13 -8.65
C LEU A 30 -11.28 -2.89 -9.42
N GLU A 31 -11.52 -3.65 -10.50
CA GLU A 31 -12.78 -3.60 -11.26
C GLU A 31 -13.98 -4.11 -10.46
N GLU A 32 -13.77 -5.16 -9.65
CA GLU A 32 -14.77 -5.70 -8.71
C GLU A 32 -15.03 -4.76 -7.51
N SER A 33 -14.15 -3.78 -7.29
CA SER A 33 -14.22 -2.83 -6.17
C SER A 33 -14.98 -1.55 -6.53
N ASN A 34 -15.49 -0.85 -5.51
CA ASN A 34 -16.13 0.46 -5.68
C ASN A 34 -15.11 1.61 -5.86
N ILE A 35 -14.07 1.40 -6.66
CA ILE A 35 -13.04 2.41 -6.96
C ILE A 35 -13.57 3.33 -8.07
N THR A 36 -13.41 4.64 -7.84
CA THR A 36 -13.87 5.70 -8.73
C THR A 36 -12.72 6.51 -9.33
N MET A 37 -11.52 6.47 -8.73
CA MET A 37 -10.32 7.07 -9.28
C MET A 37 -9.98 6.44 -10.63
N GLN A 38 -9.30 7.21 -11.47
CA GLN A 38 -8.77 6.66 -12.72
C GLN A 38 -7.63 5.68 -12.41
N TYR A 39 -7.59 4.55 -13.10
CA TYR A 39 -6.45 3.64 -13.02
C TYR A 39 -6.13 3.08 -14.41
N PRO A 40 -4.87 2.71 -14.66
CA PRO A 40 -4.48 2.19 -15.97
C PRO A 40 -5.27 0.94 -16.37
N SER A 41 -5.40 0.71 -17.67
CA SER A 41 -6.05 -0.49 -18.22
C SER A 41 -5.27 -1.76 -17.86
N ALA A 42 -5.94 -2.91 -17.91
CA ALA A 42 -5.30 -4.21 -17.69
C ALA A 42 -4.09 -4.45 -18.63
N ALA A 43 -4.20 -4.01 -19.89
CA ALA A 43 -3.11 -4.09 -20.86
C ALA A 43 -1.87 -3.30 -20.41
N TYR A 44 -2.06 -2.09 -19.87
CA TYR A 44 -0.97 -1.28 -19.34
C TYR A 44 -0.34 -1.90 -18.08
N PHE A 45 -1.15 -2.46 -17.18
CA PHE A 45 -0.66 -3.22 -16.02
C PHE A 45 0.22 -4.40 -16.46
N ASN A 46 -0.21 -5.14 -17.48
CA ASN A 46 0.54 -6.27 -18.01
C ASN A 46 1.86 -5.84 -18.66
N GLU A 47 1.87 -4.74 -19.42
CA GLU A 47 3.08 -4.19 -20.04
C GLU A 47 4.09 -3.72 -18.98
N LYS A 48 3.61 -3.13 -17.88
CA LYS A 48 4.45 -2.55 -16.82
C LYS A 48 4.65 -3.47 -15.62
N SER A 49 4.19 -4.72 -15.65
CA SER A 49 4.20 -5.64 -14.50
C SER A 49 5.60 -5.82 -13.91
N TYR A 50 6.63 -5.95 -14.75
CA TYR A 50 8.01 -6.09 -14.30
C TYR A 50 8.51 -4.82 -13.59
N ILE A 51 8.16 -3.65 -14.10
CA ILE A 51 8.52 -2.37 -13.48
C ILE A 51 7.80 -2.24 -12.13
N LEU A 52 6.52 -2.61 -12.06
CA LEU A 52 5.75 -2.64 -10.81
C LEU A 52 6.39 -3.58 -9.78
N TYR A 53 6.85 -4.76 -10.21
CA TYR A 53 7.60 -5.67 -9.35
C TYR A 53 8.88 -5.02 -8.81
N CYS A 54 9.70 -4.41 -9.67
CA CYS A 54 10.94 -3.76 -9.26
C CYS A 54 10.69 -2.61 -8.27
N VAL A 55 9.64 -1.82 -8.49
CA VAL A 55 9.23 -0.74 -7.58
C VAL A 55 8.83 -1.30 -6.21
N LEU A 56 7.99 -2.34 -6.19
CA LEU A 56 7.52 -3.00 -4.98
C LEU A 56 8.67 -3.65 -4.20
N GLU A 57 9.57 -4.36 -4.89
CA GLU A 57 10.76 -4.96 -4.29
C GLU A 57 11.67 -3.87 -3.70
N ARG A 58 11.88 -2.75 -4.40
CA ARG A 58 12.68 -1.63 -3.92
C ARG A 58 12.08 -1.01 -2.66
N ILE A 59 10.77 -0.79 -2.62
CA ILE A 59 10.08 -0.27 -1.42
C ILE A 59 10.31 -1.21 -0.26
N VAL A 60 10.03 -2.51 -0.45
CA VAL A 60 10.16 -3.51 0.60
C VAL A 60 11.59 -3.61 1.14
N ARG A 61 12.59 -3.56 0.26
CA ARG A 61 14.02 -3.61 0.62
C ARG A 61 14.52 -2.41 1.44
N HIS A 62 13.77 -1.33 1.51
CA HIS A 62 14.17 -0.13 2.25
C HIS A 62 13.13 0.30 3.30
N LEU A 63 12.06 -0.49 3.52
CA LEU A 63 11.01 -0.21 4.52
C LEU A 63 11.55 -0.04 5.95
N ASP A 64 12.73 -0.60 6.23
CA ASP A 64 13.48 -0.45 7.47
C ASP A 64 14.16 0.93 7.61
N ASN A 65 14.33 1.66 6.50
CA ASN A 65 14.82 3.04 6.45
C ASN A 65 13.76 3.98 5.82
N PRO A 66 12.77 4.43 6.62
CA PRO A 66 11.71 5.34 6.17
C PRO A 66 12.21 6.59 5.45
N SER A 67 13.35 7.16 5.86
CA SER A 67 13.91 8.37 5.24
C SER A 67 14.36 8.14 3.79
N SER A 68 14.80 6.92 3.46
CA SER A 68 15.18 6.54 2.10
C SER A 68 13.95 6.24 1.23
N VAL A 69 12.92 5.65 1.81
CA VAL A 69 11.70 5.25 1.10
C VAL A 69 10.71 6.39 0.89
N ALA A 70 10.63 7.35 1.81
CA ALA A 70 9.64 8.41 1.79
C ALA A 70 9.66 9.26 0.50
N PRO A 71 10.81 9.72 -0.03
CA PRO A 71 10.84 10.46 -1.30
C PRO A 71 10.33 9.62 -2.47
N PHE A 72 10.70 8.33 -2.49
CA PHE A 72 10.29 7.38 -3.53
C PHE A 72 8.79 7.08 -3.49
N LEU A 73 8.23 6.83 -2.31
CA LEU A 73 6.78 6.68 -2.13
C LEU A 73 6.05 7.97 -2.52
N THR A 74 6.54 9.13 -2.09
CA THR A 74 5.92 10.42 -2.40
C THR A 74 5.82 10.65 -3.91
N PHE A 75 6.87 10.30 -4.67
CA PHE A 75 6.85 10.36 -6.13
C PHE A 75 5.73 9.50 -6.72
N HIS A 76 5.56 8.25 -6.27
CA HIS A 76 4.49 7.37 -6.73
C HIS A 76 3.10 7.83 -6.29
N LEU A 77 2.96 8.38 -5.09
CA LEU A 77 1.70 8.93 -4.57
C LEU A 77 1.20 10.13 -5.38
N GLN A 78 2.10 10.94 -5.96
CA GLN A 78 1.69 12.03 -6.84
C GLN A 78 0.93 11.54 -8.07
N TYR A 79 1.23 10.34 -8.58
CA TYR A 79 0.45 9.74 -9.67
C TYR A 79 -0.96 9.40 -9.19
N LEU A 80 -1.11 8.77 -8.02
CA LEU A 80 -2.43 8.48 -7.46
C LEU A 80 -3.24 9.76 -7.24
N LYS A 81 -2.60 10.84 -6.77
CA LYS A 81 -3.24 12.15 -6.63
C LYS A 81 -3.76 12.69 -7.96
N LYS A 82 -2.97 12.61 -9.03
CA LYS A 82 -3.38 13.04 -10.38
C LYS A 82 -4.56 12.22 -10.91
N MET A 83 -4.66 10.95 -10.50
CA MET A 83 -5.76 10.05 -10.85
C MET A 83 -7.04 10.29 -10.04
N GLY A 84 -7.02 11.22 -9.08
CA GLY A 84 -8.19 11.55 -8.27
C GLY A 84 -8.42 10.61 -7.08
N VAL A 85 -7.37 9.95 -6.57
CA VAL A 85 -7.49 9.06 -5.42
C VAL A 85 -8.05 9.77 -4.18
N THR A 86 -8.94 9.09 -3.48
CA THR A 86 -9.50 9.50 -2.18
C THR A 86 -8.94 8.65 -1.04
N PRO A 87 -9.07 9.09 0.24
CA PRO A 87 -8.62 8.30 1.38
C PRO A 87 -9.23 6.89 1.42
N LYS A 88 -10.51 6.76 1.05
CA LYS A 88 -11.22 5.48 1.02
C LYS A 88 -10.61 4.54 -0.03
N GLU A 89 -10.21 5.07 -1.18
CA GLU A 89 -9.61 4.29 -2.26
C GLU A 89 -8.19 3.83 -1.95
N ILE A 90 -7.44 4.57 -1.13
CA ILE A 90 -6.15 4.08 -0.60
C ILE A 90 -6.38 2.77 0.19
N SER A 91 -7.39 2.73 1.06
CA SER A 91 -7.73 1.51 1.80
C SER A 91 -8.14 0.39 0.84
N LEU A 92 -9.02 0.67 -0.16
CA LEU A 92 -9.44 -0.32 -1.15
C LEU A 92 -8.26 -0.89 -1.97
N LEU A 93 -7.28 -0.06 -2.33
CA LEU A 93 -6.07 -0.49 -3.02
C LEU A 93 -5.23 -1.44 -2.14
N CYS A 94 -5.07 -1.10 -0.86
CA CYS A 94 -4.37 -1.94 0.10
C CYS A 94 -5.06 -3.29 0.29
N ASP A 95 -6.39 -3.29 0.43
CA ASP A 95 -7.19 -4.49 0.63
C ASP A 95 -7.13 -5.41 -0.61
N ALA A 96 -7.35 -4.84 -1.80
CA ALA A 96 -7.24 -5.59 -3.06
C ALA A 96 -5.84 -6.21 -3.24
N PHE A 97 -4.79 -5.47 -2.87
CA PHE A 97 -3.42 -5.97 -2.94
C PHE A 97 -3.16 -7.11 -1.93
N TYR A 98 -3.65 -6.96 -0.70
CA TYR A 98 -3.56 -8.00 0.33
C TYR A 98 -4.29 -9.28 -0.07
N ASP A 99 -5.49 -9.15 -0.62
CA ASP A 99 -6.27 -10.30 -1.09
C ASP A 99 -5.60 -10.98 -2.29
N THR A 100 -4.98 -10.21 -3.19
CA THR A 100 -4.21 -10.77 -4.30
C THR A 100 -3.00 -11.57 -3.79
N LEU A 101 -2.31 -11.07 -2.76
CA LEU A 101 -1.22 -11.81 -2.10
C LEU A 101 -1.73 -13.10 -1.47
N ASN A 102 -2.88 -13.07 -0.78
CA ASN A 102 -3.48 -14.26 -0.18
C ASN A 102 -3.75 -15.36 -1.20
N GLU A 103 -4.34 -15.00 -2.34
CA GLU A 103 -4.65 -15.95 -3.42
C GLU A 103 -3.37 -16.52 -4.06
N HIS A 104 -2.35 -15.70 -4.30
CA HIS A 104 -1.14 -16.14 -5.01
C HIS A 104 -0.15 -16.90 -4.13
N LEU A 105 -0.06 -16.54 -2.85
CA LEU A 105 0.80 -17.23 -1.90
C LEU A 105 0.13 -18.50 -1.35
N GLY A 106 -1.21 -18.51 -1.26
CA GLY A 106 -1.99 -19.65 -0.78
C GLY A 106 -1.46 -20.17 0.56
N ARG A 107 -1.04 -21.45 0.59
CA ARG A 107 -0.48 -22.10 1.79
C ARG A 107 0.83 -21.46 2.28
N LEU A 108 1.54 -20.75 1.42
CA LEU A 108 2.76 -20.01 1.79
C LEU A 108 2.45 -18.67 2.46
N PHE A 109 1.18 -18.23 2.47
CA PHE A 109 0.74 -17.05 3.19
C PHE A 109 0.53 -17.36 4.68
N THR A 110 1.62 -17.72 5.34
CA THR A 110 1.62 -18.05 6.77
C THR A 110 1.18 -16.86 7.62
N ALA A 111 0.77 -17.12 8.87
CA ALA A 111 0.42 -16.05 9.82
C ALA A 111 1.53 -14.99 9.97
N GLN A 112 2.79 -15.39 9.89
CA GLN A 112 3.92 -14.46 9.95
C GLN A 112 4.00 -13.56 8.70
N THR A 113 3.78 -14.14 7.52
CA THR A 113 3.76 -13.40 6.24
C THR A 113 2.55 -12.47 6.17
N GLN A 114 1.39 -12.94 6.60
CA GLN A 114 0.16 -12.15 6.72
C GLN A 114 0.38 -10.93 7.61
N PHE A 115 0.92 -11.15 8.82
CA PHE A 115 1.19 -10.07 9.77
C PHE A 115 2.20 -9.05 9.21
N ALA A 116 3.26 -9.53 8.55
CA ALA A 116 4.25 -8.68 7.89
C ALA A 116 3.60 -7.74 6.86
N TRP A 117 2.77 -8.29 5.98
CA TRP A 117 2.07 -7.50 4.95
C TRP A 117 1.03 -6.54 5.53
N GLN A 118 0.27 -6.95 6.53
CA GLN A 118 -0.65 -6.04 7.22
C GLN A 118 0.07 -4.84 7.83
N LYS A 119 1.25 -5.06 8.44
CA LYS A 119 2.07 -3.95 8.97
C LYS A 119 2.60 -3.05 7.87
N ALA A 120 3.08 -3.61 6.77
CA ALA A 120 3.59 -2.84 5.63
C ALA A 120 2.48 -2.00 4.97
N LEU A 121 1.30 -2.58 4.74
CA LEU A 121 0.17 -1.89 4.13
C LEU A 121 -0.41 -0.81 5.03
N ARG A 122 -0.53 -1.05 6.34
CA ARG A 122 -0.93 0.00 7.30
C ARG A 122 0.05 1.16 7.33
N TYR A 123 1.36 0.87 7.23
CA TYR A 123 2.37 1.92 7.12
C TYR A 123 2.18 2.73 5.83
N PHE A 124 2.02 2.06 4.69
CA PHE A 124 1.78 2.71 3.40
C PHE A 124 0.49 3.55 3.41
N GLU A 125 -0.62 3.00 3.91
CA GLU A 125 -1.90 3.70 4.02
C GLU A 125 -1.80 4.95 4.90
N SER A 126 -1.16 4.84 6.07
CA SER A 126 -0.94 5.98 6.96
C SER A 126 -0.06 7.05 6.30
N PHE A 127 1.03 6.62 5.65
CA PHE A 127 1.93 7.50 4.92
C PHE A 127 1.20 8.22 3.77
N ALA A 128 0.48 7.47 2.93
CA ALA A 128 -0.29 8.01 1.81
C ALA A 128 -1.35 8.99 2.28
N ASN A 129 -2.09 8.66 3.34
CA ASN A 129 -3.12 9.55 3.89
C ASN A 129 -2.55 10.84 4.46
N THR A 130 -1.41 10.76 5.13
CA THR A 130 -0.69 11.92 5.65
C THR A 130 -0.16 12.79 4.50
N THR A 131 0.53 12.20 3.53
CA THR A 131 1.18 12.92 2.43
C THR A 131 0.19 13.53 1.42
N LEU A 132 -0.91 12.83 1.12
CA LEU A 132 -1.86 13.27 0.08
C LEU A 132 -2.99 14.14 0.62
N PHE A 133 -3.46 13.88 1.84
CA PHE A 133 -4.68 14.48 2.38
C PHE A 133 -4.46 15.25 3.67
N ASN A 134 -3.21 15.38 4.15
CA ASN A 134 -2.88 15.98 5.44
C ASN A 134 -3.68 15.37 6.61
N LYS A 135 -4.11 14.10 6.47
CA LYS A 135 -4.77 13.36 7.55
C LYS A 135 -3.70 12.80 8.48
N THR A 136 -3.23 13.62 9.39
CA THR A 136 -2.36 13.17 10.48
C THR A 136 -3.22 12.54 11.58
N ASN A 137 -2.90 11.29 11.96
CA ASN A 137 -3.35 10.72 13.24
C ASN A 137 -2.66 11.40 14.45
N VAL A 138 -1.74 12.32 14.18
CA VAL A 138 -1.12 13.21 15.16
C VAL A 138 -2.02 14.44 15.31
N ILE A 139 -2.87 14.41 16.33
CA ILE A 139 -3.59 15.58 16.81
C ILE A 139 -2.52 16.54 17.36
N SER A 140 -2.47 17.79 16.88
CA SER A 140 -1.55 18.77 17.46
C SER A 140 -1.90 18.96 18.95
N LEU A 141 -0.90 19.29 19.78
CA LEU A 141 -1.15 19.58 21.21
C LEU A 141 -2.26 20.64 21.38
N GLU A 142 -2.30 21.61 20.47
CA GLU A 142 -3.33 22.65 20.40
C GLU A 142 -4.73 22.07 20.13
N GLN A 143 -4.87 21.19 19.14
CA GLN A 143 -6.13 20.50 18.84
C GLN A 143 -6.58 19.62 20.02
N LYS A 144 -5.65 18.98 20.73
CA LYS A 144 -5.94 18.16 21.91
C LYS A 144 -6.39 19.02 23.11
N ILE A 145 -5.76 20.18 23.31
CA ILE A 145 -6.18 21.16 24.33
C ILE A 145 -7.57 21.71 24.02
N THR A 146 -7.87 22.02 22.75
CA THR A 146 -9.19 22.49 22.34
C THR A 146 -10.27 21.43 22.54
N GLN A 147 -10.02 20.17 22.15
CA GLN A 147 -10.96 19.07 22.39
C GLN A 147 -11.27 18.87 23.88
N LEU A 148 -10.24 18.90 24.74
CA LEU A 148 -10.39 18.78 26.20
C LEU A 148 -11.15 19.95 26.84
N ARG A 149 -11.12 21.13 26.21
CA ARG A 149 -11.90 22.30 26.66
C ARG A 149 -13.36 22.19 26.25
N THR A 150 -13.63 21.71 25.03
CA THR A 150 -15.01 21.51 24.54
C THR A 150 -15.73 20.33 25.16
N SER A 151 -15.03 19.30 25.68
CA SER A 151 -15.64 18.16 26.35
C SER A 151 -15.92 18.37 27.85
N LYS A 152 -15.58 19.55 28.39
CA LYS A 152 -15.83 19.96 29.79
C LYS A 152 -16.94 21.02 29.93
N LEU A 153 -17.70 21.28 28.87
CA LEU A 153 -18.92 22.09 28.82
C LEU A 153 -20.10 21.16 28.53
#